data_AF-A0A2W4M5P7-F1
#
_entry.id   AF-A0A2W4M5P7-F1
#
_cell.length_a   1.000
_cell.length_b   1.000
_cell.length_c   1.000
_cell.angle_alpha   90.00
_cell.angle_beta   90.00
_cell.angle_gamma   90.00
#
_symmetry.space_group_name_H-M   'P 1'
#
loop_
_entity.id
_entity.type
_entity.pdbx_description
1 polymer ?
#
loop_
_entity_poly.entity_id
_entity_poly.type
_entity_poly.pdbx_seq_one_letter_code
_entity_poly.pdbx_strand_id
1 'polypeptide(L)'
;MAVGVCRAETFAPERMALLAAVASGRSGRLHFTYADPDTATDVRRTFPWARSLVVVAVDYSTVAPSPAPRGAIVARAATADHYRLLDGPLGAIQEVLAAAGQRAERIADDSRFVDRAAALRAGIGWRGRSTMVLTPGPGPWTLLGAVVTDADLDPTARMARDCGRCTACLPACPTGALDGEHLDARRCIAAWLQSPGVIPHWIRLAIGRRIYGCDECLVSCPPGRPALRAAGATTLEIPFADLLAATDAELLERFPWWYVPRRDARHLRRNALIAAGNSREPEAVPGIIGHLDHPSSVIRGHAAWALARSLGRGAVPHLERRLAVETVVEAREEVLLALLMVEEPKRYSALVTPDPADPAPIYSGAMAAKREPVTPAVRAIRAAGIVHVPHVFDYDRHPGAKGAAEAIGVDLHLTVKTIVFATSDGDGVLALMNGDREVSEKKLARLMDVKYVKPAAADQARKWTGYEFGGTSPFGTRTTLPVFCHEEVAELDRIYINAGSRGFLVEMATSDLLQILQPTVADIAS
;
A
#
# COMPACT_ATOMS: atom_id res chain seq x y z
N MET A 1 9.37 37.75 11.87
CA MET A 1 10.44 36.90 12.43
C MET A 1 10.43 37.01 13.95
N ALA A 2 10.72 35.94 14.67
CA ALA A 2 10.91 35.94 16.12
C ALA A 2 12.27 35.33 16.46
N VAL A 3 12.90 35.80 17.54
CA VAL A 3 14.18 35.30 18.06
C VAL A 3 14.04 35.11 19.56
N GLY A 4 14.61 34.02 20.08
CA GLY A 4 14.58 33.69 21.49
C GLY A 4 15.81 32.89 21.89
N VAL A 5 16.14 32.91 23.17
CA VAL A 5 17.33 32.25 23.72
C VAL A 5 16.93 31.20 24.74
N CYS A 6 17.60 30.06 24.73
CA CYS A 6 17.53 29.10 25.83
C CYS A 6 18.85 28.41 26.11
N ARG A 7 18.95 27.76 27.28
CA ARG A 7 20.11 26.95 27.66
C ARG A 7 20.19 25.67 26.82
N ALA A 8 21.41 25.27 26.46
CA ALA A 8 21.72 24.06 25.67
C ALA A 8 21.64 22.75 26.47
N GLU A 9 20.87 22.72 27.56
CA GLU A 9 20.65 21.54 28.40
C GLU A 9 19.82 20.48 27.68
N THR A 10 19.90 19.22 28.14
CA THR A 10 19.13 18.10 27.59
C THR A 10 17.62 18.39 27.58
N PHE A 11 16.94 18.04 26.50
CA PHE A 11 15.48 18.05 26.36
C PHE A 11 14.88 16.75 26.91
N ALA A 12 14.95 16.57 28.24
CA ALA A 12 14.60 15.32 28.89
C ALA A 12 13.15 14.83 28.65
N PRO A 13 12.11 15.69 28.72
CA PRO A 13 10.74 15.27 28.40
C PRO A 13 10.60 14.78 26.96
N GLU A 14 11.23 15.47 26.00
CA GLU A 14 11.21 15.09 24.60
C GLU A 14 11.99 13.79 24.35
N ARG A 15 13.10 13.59 25.07
CA ARG A 15 13.85 12.33 25.03
C ARG A 15 12.99 11.15 25.45
N MET A 16 12.28 11.28 26.56
CA MET A 16 11.35 10.24 27.03
C MET A 16 10.23 9.98 26.03
N ALA A 17 9.67 11.03 25.42
CA ALA A 17 8.61 10.90 24.41
C ALA A 17 9.11 10.19 23.14
N LEU A 18 10.32 10.53 22.65
CA LEU A 18 10.93 9.86 21.49
C LEU A 18 11.21 8.38 21.78
N LEU A 19 11.80 8.06 22.94
CA LEU A 19 12.04 6.68 23.35
C LEU A 19 10.74 5.87 23.47
N ALA A 20 9.69 6.46 24.06
CA ALA A 20 8.37 5.82 24.15
C ALA A 20 7.73 5.61 22.77
N ALA A 21 7.90 6.55 21.84
CA ALA A 21 7.41 6.42 20.47
C ALA A 21 8.14 5.30 19.71
N VAL A 22 9.46 5.17 19.89
CA VAL A 22 10.25 4.05 19.34
C VAL A 22 9.78 2.72 19.94
N ALA A 23 9.70 2.63 21.27
CA ALA A 23 9.31 1.40 21.97
C ALA A 23 7.89 0.93 21.61
N SER A 24 6.96 1.85 21.36
CA SER A 24 5.59 1.54 20.95
C SER A 24 5.37 1.44 19.44
N GLY A 25 6.43 1.63 18.64
CA GLY A 25 6.34 1.65 17.17
C GLY A 25 5.61 2.87 16.58
N ARG A 26 5.21 3.85 17.40
CA ARG A 26 4.55 5.10 16.96
C ARG A 26 5.44 5.98 16.08
N SER A 27 6.75 5.75 16.05
CA SER A 27 7.68 6.35 15.06
C SER A 27 7.43 5.87 13.63
N GLY A 28 6.68 4.77 13.45
CA GLY A 28 6.41 4.18 12.15
C GLY A 28 7.69 3.74 11.45
N ARG A 29 7.82 4.04 10.16
CA ARG A 29 9.02 3.72 9.35
C ARG A 29 10.01 4.89 9.27
N LEU A 30 9.90 5.88 10.15
CA LEU A 30 10.76 7.05 10.14
C LEU A 30 11.97 6.83 11.05
N HIS A 31 13.15 7.21 10.54
CA HIS A 31 14.40 7.13 11.29
C HIS A 31 14.73 8.47 11.96
N PHE A 32 14.97 9.57 11.22
CA PHE A 32 15.16 10.95 11.74
C PHE A 32 15.68 11.07 13.19
N THR A 33 15.02 11.84 14.05
CA THR A 33 15.33 11.98 15.49
C THR A 33 15.05 10.69 16.29
N TYR A 34 14.32 9.73 15.73
CA TYR A 34 14.07 8.42 16.35
C TYR A 34 15.28 7.46 16.27
N ALA A 35 16.23 7.72 15.36
CA ALA A 35 17.41 6.89 15.15
C ALA A 35 18.41 7.02 16.31
N ASP A 36 18.58 8.24 16.81
CA ASP A 36 19.38 8.54 18.00
C ASP A 36 18.70 9.61 18.85
N PRO A 37 17.70 9.22 19.69
CA PRO A 37 17.01 10.16 20.57
C PRO A 37 17.93 10.87 21.55
N ASP A 38 19.06 10.26 21.93
CA ASP A 38 20.02 10.87 22.86
C ASP A 38 20.71 12.07 22.21
N THR A 39 21.24 11.88 21.01
CA THR A 39 21.88 12.97 20.26
C THR A 39 20.86 14.02 19.84
N ALA A 40 19.66 13.62 19.40
CA ALA A 40 18.60 14.54 19.00
C ALA A 40 18.16 15.51 20.13
N THR A 41 18.24 15.06 21.38
CA THR A 41 17.74 15.79 22.55
C THR A 41 18.83 16.35 23.45
N ASP A 42 20.10 16.08 23.16
CA ASP A 42 21.23 16.73 23.80
C ASP A 42 22.23 17.21 22.76
N VAL A 43 22.03 18.47 22.35
CA VAL A 43 22.87 19.17 21.37
C VAL A 43 24.35 19.17 21.75
N ARG A 44 24.69 19.03 23.04
CA ARG A 44 26.07 18.98 23.53
C ARG A 44 26.78 17.69 23.15
N ARG A 45 26.05 16.63 22.78
CA ARG A 45 26.66 15.40 22.21
C ARG A 45 27.26 15.68 20.84
N THR A 46 26.70 16.62 20.09
CA THR A 46 27.25 17.09 18.80
C THR A 46 28.23 18.25 18.99
N PHE A 47 27.90 19.18 19.88
CA PHE A 47 28.68 20.39 20.16
C PHE A 47 29.02 20.48 21.66
N PRO A 48 30.06 19.78 22.16
CA PRO A 48 30.35 19.67 23.60
C PRO A 48 30.57 21.01 24.33
N TRP A 49 30.89 22.06 23.58
CA TRP A 49 31.10 23.41 24.08
C TRP A 49 29.81 24.24 24.21
N ALA A 50 28.66 23.74 23.73
CA ALA A 50 27.42 24.49 23.69
C ALA A 50 26.91 24.87 25.09
N ARG A 51 26.61 26.16 25.28
CA ARG A 51 26.03 26.74 26.51
C ARG A 51 24.63 27.29 26.27
N SER A 52 24.41 27.92 25.12
CA SER A 52 23.12 28.52 24.75
C SER A 52 22.73 28.20 23.30
N LEU A 53 21.43 28.33 23.05
CA LEU A 53 20.78 28.19 21.75
C LEU A 53 20.04 29.49 21.44
N VAL A 54 20.39 30.14 20.32
CA VAL A 54 19.63 31.27 19.78
C VAL A 54 18.69 30.73 18.71
N VAL A 55 17.41 30.62 19.03
CA VAL A 55 16.37 30.03 18.16
C VAL A 55 15.71 31.14 17.36
N VAL A 56 15.49 30.87 16.08
CA VAL A 56 14.84 31.77 15.12
C VAL A 56 13.59 31.12 14.57
N ALA A 57 12.55 31.93 14.40
CA ALA A 57 11.30 31.60 13.75
C ALA A 57 11.03 32.55 12.58
N VAL A 58 10.85 32.01 11.38
CA VAL A 58 10.54 32.79 10.17
C VAL A 58 9.16 32.41 9.61
N ASP A 59 8.32 33.41 9.35
CA ASP A 59 7.02 33.26 8.70
C ASP A 59 7.24 32.93 7.21
N TYR A 60 6.66 31.82 6.74
CA TYR A 60 6.68 31.45 5.32
C TYR A 60 5.29 31.51 4.67
N SER A 61 4.24 31.86 5.42
CA SER A 61 2.85 31.86 4.94
C SER A 61 2.66 32.74 3.70
N THR A 62 3.35 33.88 3.62
CA THR A 62 3.18 34.88 2.56
C THR A 62 3.83 34.47 1.24
N VAL A 63 4.79 33.54 1.27
CA VAL A 63 5.54 33.07 0.09
C VAL A 63 5.15 31.67 -0.35
N ALA A 64 4.46 30.90 0.49
CA ALA A 64 4.02 29.56 0.14
C ALA A 64 2.65 29.56 -0.57
N PRO A 65 2.60 29.17 -1.85
CA PRO A 65 1.36 29.18 -2.62
C PRO A 65 0.32 28.20 -2.04
N SER A 66 -0.93 28.49 -2.34
CA SER A 66 -2.04 27.58 -2.06
C SER A 66 -2.07 26.43 -3.09
N PRO A 67 -2.60 25.25 -2.75
CA PRO A 67 -2.80 24.20 -3.74
C PRO A 67 -3.83 24.62 -4.79
N ALA A 68 -3.57 24.30 -6.07
CA ALA A 68 -4.54 24.51 -7.14
C ALA A 68 -5.73 23.53 -7.05
N PRO A 69 -6.90 23.87 -7.62
CA PRO A 69 -8.07 22.99 -7.65
C PRO A 69 -7.87 21.68 -8.43
N ARG A 70 -6.85 21.58 -9.29
CA ARG A 70 -6.45 20.40 -10.10
C ARG A 70 -4.97 20.04 -9.86
N GLY A 71 -4.58 18.80 -10.13
CA GLY A 71 -3.18 18.34 -10.00
C GLY A 71 -2.72 17.93 -8.60
N ALA A 72 -1.44 17.60 -8.44
CA ALA A 72 -0.87 17.16 -7.18
C ALA A 72 -0.84 18.29 -6.14
N ILE A 73 -1.01 17.90 -4.86
CA ILE A 73 -0.91 18.79 -3.71
C ILE A 73 0.42 18.52 -2.99
N VAL A 74 1.12 19.58 -2.64
CA VAL A 74 2.33 19.58 -1.82
C VAL A 74 2.05 20.43 -0.59
N ALA A 75 2.49 19.98 0.59
CA ALA A 75 2.41 20.80 1.80
C ALA A 75 3.14 22.13 1.60
N ARG A 76 2.59 23.22 2.13
CA ARG A 76 3.06 24.59 1.88
C ARG A 76 4.54 24.77 2.15
N ALA A 77 5.06 24.18 3.24
CA ALA A 77 6.47 24.24 3.60
C ALA A 77 7.41 23.58 2.58
N ALA A 78 6.89 22.71 1.71
CA ALA A 78 7.67 21.95 0.74
C ALA A 78 7.47 22.43 -0.72
N THR A 79 6.68 23.48 -0.94
CA THR A 79 6.42 24.05 -2.28
C THR A 79 7.65 24.69 -2.92
N ALA A 80 8.60 25.12 -2.10
CA ALA A 80 9.95 25.54 -2.47
C ALA A 80 10.89 25.18 -1.32
N ASP A 81 12.19 25.42 -1.49
CA ASP A 81 13.18 25.30 -0.42
C ASP A 81 13.09 26.52 0.53
N HIS A 82 12.01 26.57 1.31
CA HIS A 82 11.75 27.70 2.19
C HIS A 82 12.73 27.78 3.36
N TYR A 83 13.47 26.71 3.70
CA TYR A 83 14.51 26.75 4.73
C TYR A 83 15.61 27.78 4.43
N ARG A 84 15.82 28.15 3.17
CA ARG A 84 16.72 29.24 2.78
C ARG A 84 16.34 30.60 3.36
N LEU A 85 15.09 30.79 3.77
CA LEU A 85 14.65 32.00 4.49
C LEU A 85 15.33 32.14 5.86
N LEU A 86 15.89 31.06 6.42
CA LEU A 86 16.65 31.07 7.66
C LEU A 86 18.12 31.46 7.46
N ASP A 87 18.67 31.37 6.24
CA ASP A 87 20.10 31.61 5.98
C ASP A 87 20.55 33.00 6.42
N GLY A 88 19.79 34.03 6.06
CA GLY A 88 20.07 35.41 6.44
C GLY A 88 20.04 35.63 7.96
N PRO A 89 18.90 35.35 8.64
CA PRO A 89 18.80 35.50 10.09
C PRO A 89 19.83 34.68 10.89
N LEU A 90 20.03 33.40 10.54
CA LEU A 90 20.99 32.54 11.24
C LEU A 90 22.43 32.97 10.96
N GLY A 91 22.74 33.41 9.73
CA GLY A 91 24.05 33.93 9.35
C GLY A 91 24.41 35.19 10.14
N ALA A 92 23.49 36.16 10.22
CA ALA A 92 23.70 37.39 10.97
C ALA A 92 23.98 37.13 12.47
N ILE A 93 23.24 36.19 13.09
CA ILE A 93 23.47 35.81 14.48
C ILE A 93 24.83 35.11 14.64
N GLN A 94 25.17 34.19 13.74
CA GLN A 94 26.45 33.49 13.74
C GLN A 94 27.62 34.47 13.61
N GLU A 95 27.53 35.45 12.71
CA GLU A 95 28.55 36.48 12.48
C GLU A 95 28.75 37.36 13.73
N VAL A 96 27.68 37.80 14.38
CA VAL A 96 27.75 38.61 15.60
C VAL A 96 28.41 37.85 16.75
N LEU A 97 28.06 36.57 16.94
CA LEU A 97 28.66 35.72 17.97
C LEU A 97 30.13 35.43 17.68
N ALA A 98 30.47 35.14 16.42
CA ALA A 98 31.85 34.91 15.99
C ALA A 98 32.72 36.17 16.16
N ALA A 99 32.19 37.35 15.83
CA ALA A 99 32.88 38.62 16.05
C ALA A 99 33.13 38.91 17.56
N ALA A 100 32.29 38.37 18.44
CA ALA A 100 32.48 38.39 19.89
C ALA A 100 33.39 37.26 20.43
N GLY A 101 34.07 36.53 19.54
CA GLY A 101 34.99 35.45 19.89
C GLY A 101 34.32 34.16 20.37
N GLN A 102 33.00 34.03 20.17
CA GLN A 102 32.23 32.86 20.57
C GLN A 102 32.17 31.85 19.42
N ARG A 103 32.09 30.56 19.76
CA ARG A 103 31.75 29.50 18.80
C ARG A 103 30.27 29.62 18.47
N ALA A 104 29.93 29.46 17.20
CA ALA A 104 28.56 29.57 16.72
C ALA A 104 28.35 28.64 15.52
N GLU A 105 27.42 27.70 15.64
CA GLU A 105 27.08 26.73 14.59
C GLU A 105 25.58 26.77 14.27
N ARG A 106 25.24 26.82 12.99
CA ARG A 106 23.84 26.87 12.53
C ARG A 106 23.27 25.45 12.44
N ILE A 107 22.02 25.28 12.86
CA ILE A 107 21.29 24.02 12.75
C ILE A 107 19.81 24.29 12.44
N ALA A 108 19.23 23.55 11.49
CA ALA A 108 17.81 23.61 11.14
C ALA A 108 17.40 22.30 10.46
N ASP A 109 16.24 21.74 10.83
CA ASP A 109 15.69 20.48 10.26
C ASP A 109 16.71 19.32 10.24
N ASP A 110 17.47 19.19 11.34
CA ASP A 110 18.53 18.22 11.48
C ASP A 110 18.13 17.11 12.46
N SER A 111 18.37 15.85 12.10
CA SER A 111 18.10 14.69 12.96
C SER A 111 18.78 14.72 14.33
N ARG A 112 19.82 15.54 14.51
CA ARG A 112 20.57 15.73 15.76
C ARG A 112 19.97 16.80 16.67
N PHE A 113 18.81 17.38 16.33
CA PHE A 113 18.21 18.47 17.08
C PHE A 113 16.69 18.40 17.11
N VAL A 114 16.09 18.89 18.19
CA VAL A 114 14.64 18.98 18.37
C VAL A 114 14.16 20.43 18.26
N ASP A 115 14.08 20.94 17.02
CA ASP A 115 13.78 22.35 16.72
C ASP A 115 12.53 22.87 17.46
N ARG A 116 11.48 22.06 17.50
CA ARG A 116 10.22 22.42 18.16
C ARG A 116 10.41 22.60 19.67
N ALA A 117 11.15 21.71 20.31
CA ALA A 117 11.39 21.77 21.74
C ALA A 117 12.25 22.98 22.10
N ALA A 118 13.27 23.26 21.28
CA ALA A 118 14.10 24.45 21.42
C ALA A 118 13.28 25.74 21.29
N ALA A 119 12.40 25.83 20.29
CA ALA A 119 11.52 26.98 20.10
C ALA A 119 10.57 27.21 21.29
N LEU A 120 9.98 26.14 21.85
CA LEU A 120 9.14 26.24 23.05
C LEU A 120 9.95 26.72 24.27
N ARG A 121 11.16 26.17 24.46
CA ARG A 121 12.05 26.55 25.57
C ARG A 121 12.55 27.99 25.44
N ALA A 122 12.81 28.45 24.23
CA ALA A 122 13.27 29.80 23.91
C ALA A 122 12.14 30.85 23.85
N GLY A 123 10.90 30.50 24.21
CA GLY A 123 9.79 31.46 24.25
C GLY A 123 9.27 31.92 22.88
N ILE A 124 9.65 31.23 21.78
CA ILE A 124 9.22 31.56 20.41
C ILE A 124 7.70 31.41 20.25
N GLY A 125 7.12 30.42 20.90
CA GLY A 125 5.72 30.07 20.76
C GLY A 125 5.27 29.06 21.80
N TRP A 126 4.10 28.48 21.57
CA TRP A 126 3.52 27.45 22.43
C TRP A 126 3.18 26.18 21.66
N ARG A 127 3.03 25.06 22.38
CA ARG A 127 2.73 23.76 21.77
C ARG A 127 1.26 23.69 21.40
N GLY A 128 0.97 23.43 20.13
CA GLY A 128 -0.37 23.11 19.67
C GLY A 128 -0.74 21.64 19.92
N ARG A 129 -2.04 21.34 20.00
CA ARG A 129 -2.55 19.95 19.98
C ARG A 129 -2.21 19.19 18.69
N SER A 130 -1.83 19.91 17.63
CA SER A 130 -1.27 19.35 16.39
C SER A 130 0.20 18.94 16.51
N THR A 131 0.82 19.10 17.68
CA THR A 131 2.26 18.93 17.96
C THR A 131 3.18 19.97 17.30
N MET A 132 2.61 20.95 16.60
CA MET A 132 3.35 22.07 16.00
C MET A 132 3.63 23.17 17.03
N VAL A 133 4.71 23.92 16.81
CA VAL A 133 4.92 25.20 17.51
C VAL A 133 3.99 26.24 16.87
N LEU A 134 3.25 26.96 17.72
CA LEU A 134 2.36 28.03 17.31
C LEU A 134 2.98 29.35 17.73
N THR A 135 3.18 30.25 16.76
CA THR A 135 3.74 31.58 16.99
C THR A 135 2.67 32.66 16.93
N PRO A 136 2.83 33.80 17.65
CA PRO A 136 1.94 34.95 17.50
C PRO A 136 1.98 35.51 16.07
N GLY A 137 0.83 35.60 15.41
CA GLY A 137 0.70 36.07 14.02
C GLY A 137 0.65 34.91 13.03
N PRO A 138 1.80 34.31 12.62
CA PRO A 138 1.84 33.21 11.65
C PRO A 138 1.20 31.90 12.13
N GLY A 139 1.03 31.70 13.44
CA GLY A 139 0.51 30.45 13.97
C GLY A 139 1.45 29.28 13.65
N PRO A 140 0.99 28.20 13.01
CA PRO A 140 1.85 27.07 12.65
C PRO A 140 2.70 27.30 11.39
N TRP A 141 2.51 28.41 10.65
CA TRP A 141 3.18 28.68 9.38
C TRP A 141 4.57 29.32 9.59
N THR A 142 5.42 28.63 10.35
CA THR A 142 6.73 29.13 10.77
C THR A 142 7.80 28.06 10.57
N LEU A 143 8.93 28.45 9.98
CA LEU A 143 10.17 27.68 9.93
C LEU A 143 10.99 27.93 11.19
N LEU A 144 11.67 26.90 11.66
CA LEU A 144 12.51 26.96 12.86
C LEU A 144 13.96 26.67 12.47
N GLY A 145 14.88 27.37 13.12
CA GLY A 145 16.31 27.08 13.09
C GLY A 145 16.96 27.64 14.34
N ALA A 146 18.21 27.28 14.60
CA ALA A 146 18.95 27.77 15.75
C ALA A 146 20.44 28.00 15.43
N VAL A 147 21.06 28.87 16.22
CA VAL A 147 22.52 28.97 16.36
C VAL A 147 22.91 28.40 17.72
N VAL A 148 23.73 27.35 17.70
CA VAL A 148 24.34 26.73 18.88
C VAL A 148 25.59 27.52 19.24
N THR A 149 25.73 27.98 20.48
CA THR A 149 26.86 28.82 20.89
C THR A 149 27.40 28.48 22.28
N ASP A 150 28.69 28.73 22.52
CA ASP A 150 29.31 28.72 23.86
C ASP A 150 29.10 30.04 24.63
N ALA A 151 28.46 31.04 24.02
CA ALA A 151 28.11 32.28 24.69
C ALA A 151 27.14 32.01 25.87
N ASP A 152 27.40 32.67 27.01
CA ASP A 152 26.51 32.67 28.16
C ASP A 152 25.43 33.74 28.00
N LEU A 153 24.33 33.35 27.35
CA LEU A 153 23.22 34.25 27.03
C LEU A 153 22.04 34.07 27.99
N ASP A 154 21.40 35.17 28.34
CA ASP A 154 20.21 35.19 29.19
C ASP A 154 19.01 34.51 28.48
N PRO A 155 18.39 33.49 29.09
CA PRO A 155 17.24 32.81 28.49
C PRO A 155 16.03 33.74 28.36
N THR A 156 15.32 33.61 27.25
CA THR A 156 14.01 34.23 27.06
C THR A 156 12.96 33.47 27.87
N ALA A 157 12.04 34.19 28.51
CA ALA A 157 10.93 33.58 29.24
C ALA A 157 10.04 32.76 28.31
N ARG A 158 9.62 31.57 28.77
CA ARG A 158 8.67 30.72 28.03
C ARG A 158 7.31 31.41 27.90
N MET A 159 6.68 31.23 26.75
CA MET A 159 5.34 31.76 26.52
C MET A 159 4.30 30.96 27.30
N ALA A 160 3.59 31.61 28.23
CA ALA A 160 2.49 31.02 28.98
C ALA A 160 1.19 31.03 28.17
N ARG A 161 1.11 30.17 27.15
CA ARG A 161 -0.07 30.03 26.27
C ARG A 161 -0.28 28.56 25.89
N ASP A 162 -1.53 28.18 25.66
CA ASP A 162 -1.90 26.86 25.16
C ASP A 162 -3.10 26.94 24.19
N CYS A 163 -3.63 25.79 23.78
CA CYS A 163 -4.81 25.71 22.93
C CYS A 163 -6.14 25.96 23.67
N GLY A 164 -6.14 26.04 25.00
CA GLY A 164 -7.33 25.99 25.83
C GLY A 164 -8.22 24.79 25.47
N ARG A 165 -9.50 25.07 25.22
CA ARG A 165 -10.51 24.07 24.81
C ARG A 165 -10.51 23.75 23.31
N CYS A 166 -9.65 24.40 22.51
CA CYS A 166 -9.62 24.18 21.07
C CYS A 166 -9.13 22.76 20.73
N THR A 167 -9.86 22.08 19.86
CA THR A 167 -9.53 20.74 19.32
C THR A 167 -9.56 20.68 17.80
N ALA A 168 -9.61 21.82 17.10
CA ALA A 168 -9.89 21.90 15.65
C ALA A 168 -9.01 21.01 14.75
N CYS A 169 -7.75 20.78 15.13
CA CYS A 169 -6.82 19.93 14.38
C CYS A 169 -7.10 18.43 14.48
N LEU A 170 -7.75 17.97 15.57
CA LEU A 170 -8.01 16.56 15.81
C LEU A 170 -9.03 15.98 14.81
N PRO A 171 -10.26 16.53 14.66
CA PRO A 171 -11.21 16.05 13.67
C PRO A 171 -10.82 16.40 12.23
N ALA A 172 -9.93 17.39 12.04
CA ALA A 172 -9.40 17.73 10.71
C ALA A 172 -8.35 16.72 10.22
N CYS A 173 -7.71 15.96 11.12
CA CYS A 173 -6.73 14.94 10.73
C CYS A 173 -7.44 13.79 10.00
N PRO A 174 -7.16 13.54 8.70
CA PRO A 174 -7.93 12.56 7.91
C PRO A 174 -7.81 11.11 8.39
N THR A 175 -6.81 10.82 9.22
CA THR A 175 -6.43 9.48 9.66
C THR A 175 -6.40 9.33 11.18
N GLY A 176 -6.78 10.37 11.93
CA GLY A 176 -6.73 10.34 13.39
C GLY A 176 -5.31 10.17 13.96
N ALA A 177 -4.29 10.75 13.31
CA ALA A 177 -2.90 10.63 13.72
C ALA A 177 -2.53 11.47 14.96
N LEU A 178 -3.45 12.28 15.49
CA LEU A 178 -3.23 13.19 16.61
C LEU A 178 -4.13 12.79 17.78
N ASP A 179 -3.54 12.58 18.97
CA ASP A 179 -4.29 12.37 20.22
C ASP A 179 -4.45 13.67 21.05
N GLY A 180 -3.86 14.78 20.57
CA GLY A 180 -3.86 16.08 21.25
C GLY A 180 -2.59 16.38 22.02
N GLU A 181 -1.72 15.39 22.21
CA GLU A 181 -0.40 15.53 22.81
C GLU A 181 0.68 14.99 21.87
N HIS A 182 0.49 13.81 21.31
CA HIS A 182 1.43 13.08 20.48
C HIS A 182 0.88 12.86 19.07
N LEU A 183 1.82 12.66 18.15
CA LEU A 183 1.57 12.24 16.78
C LEU A 183 1.89 10.75 16.65
N ASP A 184 0.98 9.97 16.07
CA ASP A 184 1.25 8.60 15.62
C ASP A 184 1.71 8.62 14.15
N ALA A 185 3.01 8.43 13.91
CA ALA A 185 3.57 8.45 12.56
C ALA A 185 3.12 7.24 11.72
N ARG A 186 2.59 6.18 12.33
CA ARG A 186 1.92 5.09 11.61
C ARG A 186 0.60 5.53 10.99
N ARG A 187 0.08 6.70 11.36
CA ARG A 187 -1.16 7.27 10.83
C ARG A 187 -0.99 8.58 10.09
N CYS A 188 0.08 9.32 10.35
CA CYS A 188 0.31 10.61 9.73
C CYS A 188 0.54 10.48 8.20
N ILE A 189 -0.28 11.14 7.38
CA ILE A 189 -0.11 11.18 5.92
C ILE A 189 1.28 11.74 5.55
N ALA A 190 1.74 12.79 6.24
CA ALA A 190 3.06 13.36 5.98
C ALA A 190 4.20 12.37 6.25
N ALA A 191 4.05 11.50 7.25
CA ALA A 191 5.01 10.43 7.54
C ALA A 191 4.98 9.35 6.45
N TRP A 192 3.78 8.91 6.03
CA TRP A 192 3.64 7.88 5.00
C TRP A 192 4.19 8.30 3.64
N LEU A 193 3.98 9.54 3.23
CA LEU A 193 4.51 10.07 1.97
C LEU A 193 6.05 10.12 1.96
N GLN A 194 6.69 10.16 3.14
CA GLN A 194 8.15 10.12 3.30
C GLN A 194 8.67 8.72 3.69
N SER A 195 7.79 7.74 3.87
CA SER A 195 8.18 6.40 4.31
C SER A 195 8.62 5.50 3.13
N PRO A 196 9.59 4.60 3.36
CA PRO A 196 10.00 3.64 2.35
C PRO A 196 8.95 2.53 2.12
N GLY A 197 9.04 1.86 0.97
CA GLY A 197 8.32 0.62 0.67
C GLY A 197 6.91 0.83 0.09
N VAL A 198 5.97 -0.06 0.41
CA VAL A 198 4.56 0.04 -0.02
C VAL A 198 3.77 0.89 0.97
N ILE A 199 2.90 1.77 0.46
CA ILE A 199 1.90 2.46 1.28
C ILE A 199 0.68 1.55 1.41
N PRO A 200 0.24 1.18 2.63
CA PRO A 200 -0.93 0.32 2.84
C PRO A 200 -2.21 0.89 2.22
N HIS A 201 -3.08 0.04 1.70
CA HIS A 201 -4.35 0.44 1.07
C HIS A 201 -5.24 1.30 1.97
N TRP A 202 -5.24 1.06 3.29
CA TRP A 202 -6.12 1.75 4.22
C TRP A 202 -5.92 3.27 4.26
N ILE A 203 -4.68 3.74 4.05
CA ILE A 203 -4.38 5.17 4.08
C ILE A 203 -4.44 5.79 2.68
N ARG A 204 -4.36 5.00 1.59
CA ARG A 204 -4.28 5.52 0.22
C ARG A 204 -5.43 6.46 -0.12
N LEU A 205 -6.64 6.18 0.33
CA LEU A 205 -7.79 7.08 0.10
C LEU A 205 -7.63 8.41 0.84
N ALA A 206 -7.21 8.37 2.11
CA ALA A 206 -7.04 9.55 2.97
C ALA A 206 -5.91 10.48 2.51
N ILE A 207 -4.89 9.95 1.82
CA ILE A 207 -3.84 10.74 1.18
C ILE A 207 -4.43 11.81 0.24
N GLY A 208 -5.56 11.52 -0.41
CA GLY A 208 -6.18 12.41 -1.37
C GLY A 208 -5.22 12.67 -2.53
N ARG A 209 -5.04 13.95 -2.89
CA ARG A 209 -4.14 14.37 -3.97
C ARG A 209 -2.71 14.71 -3.54
N ARG A 210 -2.36 14.43 -2.28
CA ARG A 210 -1.06 14.84 -1.71
C ARG A 210 0.05 13.92 -2.19
N ILE A 211 1.12 14.51 -2.70
CA ILE A 211 2.34 13.78 -3.09
C ILE A 211 3.49 13.97 -2.09
N TYR A 212 3.44 15.03 -1.28
CA TYR A 212 4.40 15.30 -0.22
C TYR A 212 3.79 16.15 0.90
N GLY A 213 3.94 15.70 2.16
CA GLY A 213 3.41 16.38 3.35
C GLY A 213 1.88 16.38 3.47
N CYS A 214 1.37 17.00 4.54
CA CYS A 214 -0.06 17.18 4.80
C CYS A 214 -0.29 18.37 5.74
N ASP A 215 -1.14 19.31 5.34
CA ASP A 215 -1.37 20.55 6.08
C ASP A 215 -2.73 20.61 6.80
N GLU A 216 -3.53 19.55 6.82
CA GLU A 216 -4.91 19.61 7.37
C GLU A 216 -4.99 20.09 8.82
N CYS A 217 -4.06 19.63 9.66
CA CYS A 217 -3.98 20.07 11.06
C CYS A 217 -3.43 21.49 11.22
N LEU A 218 -2.79 22.05 10.19
CA LEU A 218 -2.26 23.42 10.15
C LEU A 218 -3.32 24.39 9.60
N VAL A 219 -3.99 24.04 8.50
CA VAL A 219 -5.07 24.83 7.86
C VAL A 219 -6.25 25.01 8.80
N SER A 220 -6.62 23.98 9.56
CA SER A 220 -7.71 24.04 10.54
C SER A 220 -7.39 24.91 11.76
N CYS A 221 -6.11 25.15 12.05
CA CYS A 221 -5.60 25.80 13.27
C CYS A 221 -5.99 27.29 13.32
N PRO A 222 -6.84 27.73 14.29
CA PRO A 222 -7.30 29.11 14.35
C PRO A 222 -6.18 30.17 14.43
N PRO A 223 -5.08 29.97 15.20
CA PRO A 223 -3.91 30.86 15.20
C PRO A 223 -3.29 31.11 13.82
N GLY A 224 -3.37 30.17 12.89
CA GLY A 224 -2.78 30.32 11.55
C GLY A 224 -3.68 30.97 10.50
N ARG A 225 -4.98 31.13 10.79
CA ARG A 225 -5.96 31.63 9.81
C ARG A 225 -5.69 33.07 9.36
N PRO A 226 -5.30 34.02 10.24
CA PRO A 226 -5.00 35.37 9.81
C PRO A 226 -3.86 35.43 8.79
N ALA A 227 -2.79 34.68 9.04
CA ALA A 227 -1.62 34.62 8.14
C ALA A 227 -1.99 34.06 6.76
N LEU A 228 -2.78 32.99 6.70
CA LEU A 228 -3.27 32.45 5.42
C LEU A 228 -4.18 33.41 4.66
N ARG A 229 -4.96 34.25 5.35
CA ARG A 229 -5.81 35.27 4.69
C ARG A 229 -4.99 36.41 4.12
N ALA A 230 -3.86 36.72 4.76
CA ALA A 230 -2.93 37.74 4.29
C ALA A 230 -2.04 37.24 3.14
N ALA A 231 -1.75 35.93 3.10
CA ALA A 231 -1.10 35.28 1.99
C ALA A 231 -1.98 35.39 0.73
N GLY A 232 -1.47 36.02 -0.32
CA GLY A 232 -2.20 36.28 -1.57
C GLY A 232 -2.67 35.02 -2.30
N ALA A 233 -3.40 35.21 -3.40
CA ALA A 233 -4.08 34.15 -4.14
C ALA A 233 -3.19 33.30 -5.07
N THR A 234 -1.86 33.26 -4.86
CA THR A 234 -0.99 32.43 -5.70
C THR A 234 -1.31 30.95 -5.48
N THR A 235 -1.39 30.21 -6.59
CA THR A 235 -1.63 28.78 -6.57
C THR A 235 -0.50 28.04 -7.27
N LEU A 236 -0.19 26.84 -6.78
CA LEU A 236 0.78 25.93 -7.39
C LEU A 236 0.04 24.80 -8.08
N GLU A 237 0.16 24.74 -9.41
CA GLU A 237 -0.37 23.66 -10.23
C GLU A 237 0.74 22.66 -10.58
N ILE A 238 0.48 21.38 -10.32
CA ILE A 238 1.41 20.28 -10.60
C ILE A 238 0.61 19.19 -11.32
N PRO A 239 0.54 19.19 -12.65
CA PRO A 239 -0.22 18.19 -13.39
C PRO A 239 0.29 16.77 -13.11
N PHE A 240 -0.62 15.82 -12.88
CA PHE A 240 -0.26 14.41 -12.67
C PHE A 240 0.38 13.80 -13.92
N ALA A 241 -0.03 14.23 -15.11
CA ALA A 241 0.55 13.78 -16.38
C ALA A 241 2.07 14.04 -16.40
N ASP A 242 2.51 15.24 -16.00
CA ASP A 242 3.93 15.59 -15.94
C ASP A 242 4.71 14.70 -14.97
N LEU A 243 4.14 14.46 -13.78
CA LEU A 243 4.80 13.62 -12.76
C LEU A 243 4.94 12.17 -13.21
N LEU A 244 3.93 11.63 -13.89
CA LEU A 244 3.94 10.25 -14.37
C LEU A 244 4.81 10.11 -15.62
N ALA A 245 4.88 11.12 -16.49
CA ALA A 245 5.73 11.11 -17.66
C ALA A 245 7.22 11.32 -17.34
N ALA A 246 7.54 12.02 -16.25
CA ALA A 246 8.91 12.30 -15.85
C ALA A 246 9.72 11.02 -15.59
N THR A 247 10.99 11.05 -15.97
CA THR A 247 12.01 10.08 -15.59
C THR A 247 12.35 10.17 -14.10
N ASP A 248 13.09 9.20 -13.59
CA ASP A 248 13.51 9.20 -12.19
C ASP A 248 14.45 10.37 -11.85
N ALA A 249 15.33 10.78 -12.79
CA ALA A 249 16.21 11.94 -12.63
C ALA A 249 15.40 13.24 -12.57
N GLU A 250 14.49 13.44 -13.53
CA GLU A 250 13.63 14.64 -13.59
C GLU A 250 12.76 14.78 -12.34
N LEU A 251 12.22 13.67 -11.79
CA LEU A 251 11.46 13.71 -10.54
C LEU A 251 12.30 14.17 -9.35
N LEU A 252 13.56 13.73 -9.26
CA LEU A 252 14.46 14.10 -8.16
C LEU A 252 14.98 15.54 -8.32
N GLU A 253 15.27 15.97 -9.55
CA GLU A 253 15.69 17.33 -9.89
C GLU A 253 14.58 18.37 -9.73
N ARG A 254 13.32 17.97 -9.91
CA ARG A 254 12.17 18.84 -9.67
C ARG A 254 11.98 19.15 -8.18
N PHE A 255 12.38 18.24 -7.30
CA PHE A 255 12.19 18.35 -5.85
C PHE A 255 13.47 18.03 -5.04
N PRO A 256 14.57 18.76 -5.25
CA PRO A 256 15.87 18.43 -4.68
C PRO A 256 15.91 18.62 -3.16
N TRP A 257 15.11 19.54 -2.62
CA TRP A 257 15.03 19.85 -1.18
C TRP A 257 14.15 18.88 -0.38
N TRP A 258 13.41 17.98 -1.03
CA TRP A 258 12.59 17.00 -0.30
C TRP A 258 13.45 15.90 0.30
N TYR A 259 13.05 15.39 1.46
CA TYR A 259 13.54 14.10 1.92
C TYR A 259 12.86 13.00 1.09
N VAL A 260 13.66 12.23 0.36
CA VAL A 260 13.21 11.04 -0.36
C VAL A 260 14.04 9.86 0.14
N PRO A 261 13.43 8.77 0.64
CA PRO A 261 14.18 7.63 1.18
C PRO A 261 15.23 7.14 0.18
N ARG A 262 16.50 7.17 0.59
CA ARG A 262 17.67 6.79 -0.24
C ARG A 262 17.74 7.53 -1.59
N ARG A 263 17.12 8.71 -1.71
CA ARG A 263 16.96 9.48 -2.97
C ARG A 263 16.38 8.64 -4.11
N ASP A 264 15.50 7.70 -3.78
CA ASP A 264 14.88 6.78 -4.74
C ASP A 264 13.54 7.33 -5.25
N ALA A 265 13.51 7.74 -6.52
CA ALA A 265 12.37 8.37 -7.19
C ALA A 265 11.08 7.52 -7.16
N ARG A 266 11.20 6.20 -6.95
CA ARG A 266 10.04 5.30 -6.82
C ARG A 266 9.10 5.74 -5.71
N HIS A 267 9.60 6.35 -4.62
CA HIS A 267 8.75 6.84 -3.54
C HIS A 267 7.90 8.03 -3.98
N LEU A 268 8.45 8.94 -4.79
CA LEU A 268 7.70 10.06 -5.37
C LEU A 268 6.65 9.56 -6.38
N ARG A 269 7.06 8.64 -7.27
CA ARG A 269 6.19 8.06 -8.29
C ARG A 269 5.03 7.27 -7.67
N ARG A 270 5.30 6.48 -6.63
CA ARG A 270 4.29 5.78 -5.82
C ARG A 270 3.27 6.77 -5.23
N ASN A 271 3.74 7.86 -4.66
CA ASN A 271 2.87 8.90 -4.09
C ASN A 271 2.02 9.57 -5.19
N ALA A 272 2.63 9.89 -6.34
CA ALA A 272 1.96 10.47 -7.49
C ALA A 272 0.86 9.54 -8.04
N LEU A 273 1.11 8.22 -8.13
CA LEU A 273 0.11 7.24 -8.55
C LEU A 273 -1.09 7.20 -7.61
N ILE A 274 -0.86 7.19 -6.29
CA ILE A 274 -1.97 7.24 -5.31
C ILE A 274 -2.78 8.53 -5.49
N ALA A 275 -2.09 9.66 -5.57
CA ALA A 275 -2.71 10.96 -5.69
C ALA A 275 -3.51 11.12 -7.01
N ALA A 276 -2.97 10.61 -8.12
CA ALA A 276 -3.63 10.57 -9.41
C ALA A 276 -4.85 9.65 -9.42
N GLY A 277 -4.75 8.48 -8.79
CA GLY A 277 -5.89 7.57 -8.62
C GLY A 277 -7.05 8.23 -7.85
N ASN A 278 -6.72 8.96 -6.78
CA ASN A 278 -7.72 9.68 -5.99
C ASN A 278 -8.30 10.90 -6.70
N SER A 279 -7.53 11.57 -7.56
CA SER A 279 -8.01 12.75 -8.31
C SER A 279 -9.01 12.38 -9.39
N ARG A 280 -8.88 11.18 -9.98
CA ARG A 280 -9.66 10.70 -11.13
C ARG A 280 -9.57 11.63 -12.35
N GLU A 281 -8.49 12.38 -12.45
CA GLU A 281 -8.25 13.27 -13.59
C GLU A 281 -7.94 12.43 -14.84
N PRO A 282 -8.74 12.54 -15.92
CA PRO A 282 -8.59 11.71 -17.12
C PRO A 282 -7.19 11.76 -17.74
N GLU A 283 -6.54 12.92 -17.66
CA GLU A 283 -5.22 13.20 -18.21
C GLU A 283 -4.11 12.39 -17.52
N ALA A 284 -4.36 11.88 -16.30
CA ALA A 284 -3.41 11.03 -15.58
C ALA A 284 -3.51 9.55 -16.01
N VAL A 285 -4.64 9.11 -16.58
CA VAL A 285 -4.93 7.70 -16.86
C VAL A 285 -3.91 7.05 -17.80
N PRO A 286 -3.48 7.68 -18.91
CA PRO A 286 -2.46 7.09 -19.78
C PRO A 286 -1.14 6.83 -19.02
N GLY A 287 -0.73 7.78 -18.18
CA GLY A 287 0.42 7.63 -17.30
C GLY A 287 0.23 6.45 -16.34
N ILE A 288 -0.93 6.35 -15.67
CA ILE A 288 -1.22 5.23 -14.75
C ILE A 288 -1.13 3.88 -15.48
N ILE A 289 -1.72 3.76 -16.68
CA ILE A 289 -1.67 2.51 -17.47
C ILE A 289 -0.23 2.15 -17.81
N GLY A 290 0.58 3.11 -18.26
CA GLY A 290 1.99 2.87 -18.58
C GLY A 290 2.82 2.32 -17.41
N HIS A 291 2.45 2.65 -16.17
CA HIS A 291 3.14 2.16 -14.98
C HIS A 291 2.73 0.74 -14.56
N LEU A 292 1.72 0.12 -15.19
CA LEU A 292 1.43 -1.30 -14.98
C LEU A 292 2.59 -2.19 -15.43
N ASP A 293 3.43 -1.74 -16.37
CA ASP A 293 4.56 -2.53 -16.88
C ASP A 293 5.92 -2.04 -16.35
N HIS A 294 5.92 -1.21 -15.31
CA HIS A 294 7.13 -0.63 -14.74
C HIS A 294 8.08 -1.71 -14.15
N PRO A 295 9.42 -1.56 -14.24
CA PRO A 295 10.37 -2.57 -13.72
C PRO A 295 10.20 -2.87 -12.22
N SER A 296 9.89 -1.85 -11.42
CA SER A 296 9.61 -1.98 -9.98
C SER A 296 8.22 -2.56 -9.71
N SER A 297 8.14 -3.69 -9.02
CA SER A 297 6.90 -4.33 -8.54
C SER A 297 6.06 -3.41 -7.66
N VAL A 298 6.70 -2.59 -6.82
CA VAL A 298 6.01 -1.58 -6.00
C VAL A 298 5.23 -0.61 -6.88
N ILE A 299 5.82 -0.15 -7.99
CA ILE A 299 5.17 0.81 -8.87
C ILE A 299 4.01 0.16 -9.62
N ARG A 300 4.18 -1.07 -10.12
CA ARG A 300 3.10 -1.83 -10.77
C ARG A 300 1.89 -2.00 -9.86
N GLY A 301 2.11 -2.37 -8.60
CA GLY A 301 1.03 -2.51 -7.61
C GLY A 301 0.27 -1.21 -7.34
N HIS A 302 0.99 -0.10 -7.16
CA HIS A 302 0.35 1.20 -6.95
C HIS A 302 -0.35 1.72 -8.22
N ALA A 303 0.17 1.41 -9.41
CA ALA A 303 -0.49 1.71 -10.68
C ALA A 303 -1.79 0.92 -10.84
N ALA A 304 -1.79 -0.37 -10.46
CA ALA A 304 -3.00 -1.19 -10.45
C ALA A 304 -4.08 -0.61 -9.54
N TRP A 305 -3.71 -0.25 -8.30
CA TRP A 305 -4.61 0.41 -7.36
C TRP A 305 -5.15 1.74 -7.91
N ALA A 306 -4.28 2.58 -8.46
CA ALA A 306 -4.65 3.87 -9.01
C ALA A 306 -5.60 3.73 -10.20
N LEU A 307 -5.37 2.75 -11.07
CA LEU A 307 -6.21 2.50 -12.23
C LEU A 307 -7.60 2.03 -11.84
N ALA A 308 -7.69 1.08 -10.89
CA ALA A 308 -8.96 0.63 -10.32
C ALA A 308 -9.76 1.81 -9.72
N ARG A 309 -9.07 2.70 -8.99
CA ARG A 309 -9.69 3.89 -8.38
C ARG A 309 -10.19 4.89 -9.43
N SER A 310 -9.45 5.09 -10.52
CA SER A 310 -9.75 6.03 -11.60
C SER A 310 -10.86 5.55 -12.53
N LEU A 311 -10.77 4.31 -13.02
CA LEU A 311 -11.66 3.80 -14.07
C LEU A 311 -12.77 2.86 -13.57
N GLY A 312 -12.71 2.42 -12.32
CA GLY A 312 -13.65 1.41 -11.81
C GLY A 312 -13.64 0.16 -12.69
N ARG A 313 -14.81 -0.26 -13.18
CA ARG A 313 -14.95 -1.43 -14.09
C ARG A 313 -14.16 -1.30 -15.38
N GLY A 314 -13.87 -0.08 -15.85
CA GLY A 314 -13.02 0.14 -17.01
C GLY A 314 -11.56 -0.31 -16.81
N ALA A 315 -11.11 -0.49 -15.56
CA ALA A 315 -9.76 -0.97 -15.26
C ALA A 315 -9.60 -2.49 -15.48
N VAL A 316 -10.67 -3.28 -15.43
CA VAL A 316 -10.62 -4.75 -15.38
C VAL A 316 -9.78 -5.36 -16.52
N PRO A 317 -9.97 -4.99 -17.80
CA PRO A 317 -9.17 -5.57 -18.88
C PRO A 317 -7.67 -5.28 -18.75
N HIS A 318 -7.29 -4.13 -18.17
CA HIS A 318 -5.88 -3.79 -17.94
C HIS A 318 -5.29 -4.59 -16.78
N LEU A 319 -6.07 -4.75 -15.72
CA LEU A 319 -5.66 -5.49 -14.53
C LEU A 319 -5.55 -6.99 -14.80
N GLU A 320 -6.49 -7.58 -15.54
CA GLU A 320 -6.43 -8.99 -15.96
C GLU A 320 -5.21 -9.26 -16.85
N ARG A 321 -4.92 -8.37 -17.82
CA ARG A 321 -3.69 -8.47 -18.62
C ARG A 321 -2.44 -8.44 -17.76
N ARG A 322 -2.34 -7.49 -16.81
CA ARG A 322 -1.19 -7.41 -15.90
C ARG A 322 -1.09 -8.67 -15.02
N LEU A 323 -2.21 -9.18 -14.51
CA LEU A 323 -2.27 -10.36 -13.67
C LEU A 323 -1.77 -11.62 -14.39
N ALA A 324 -2.07 -11.77 -15.69
CA ALA A 324 -1.67 -12.92 -16.49
C ALA A 324 -0.14 -13.09 -16.60
N VAL A 325 0.61 -11.99 -16.50
CA VAL A 325 2.07 -11.96 -16.69
C VAL A 325 2.84 -11.49 -15.44
N GLU A 326 2.17 -11.22 -14.31
CA GLU A 326 2.84 -10.82 -13.07
C GLU A 326 3.37 -12.05 -12.31
N THR A 327 4.70 -12.08 -12.17
CA THR A 327 5.44 -13.16 -11.50
C THR A 327 5.86 -12.78 -10.08
N VAL A 328 5.87 -11.49 -9.72
CA VAL A 328 6.23 -11.05 -8.37
C VAL A 328 5.00 -11.13 -7.48
N VAL A 329 5.08 -11.99 -6.47
CA VAL A 329 4.00 -12.34 -5.53
C VAL A 329 3.31 -11.09 -4.98
N GLU A 330 4.06 -10.11 -4.46
CA GLU A 330 3.52 -8.90 -3.83
C GLU A 330 2.82 -7.97 -4.83
N ALA A 331 3.34 -7.85 -6.06
CA ALA A 331 2.67 -7.07 -7.10
C ALA A 331 1.40 -7.79 -7.59
N ARG A 332 1.42 -9.13 -7.62
CA ARG A 332 0.25 -9.94 -7.94
C ARG A 332 -0.86 -9.72 -6.90
N GLU A 333 -0.52 -9.66 -5.61
CA GLU A 333 -1.47 -9.32 -4.53
C GLU A 333 -2.13 -7.95 -4.77
N GLU A 334 -1.32 -6.94 -5.09
CA GLU A 334 -1.81 -5.58 -5.35
C GLU A 334 -2.77 -5.52 -6.55
N VAL A 335 -2.47 -6.23 -7.64
CA VAL A 335 -3.35 -6.33 -8.82
C VAL A 335 -4.65 -7.04 -8.47
N LEU A 336 -4.59 -8.11 -7.66
CA LEU A 336 -5.78 -8.83 -7.19
C LEU A 336 -6.64 -7.99 -6.25
N LEU A 337 -6.03 -7.19 -5.37
CA LEU A 337 -6.73 -6.23 -4.52
C LEU A 337 -7.37 -5.11 -5.35
N ALA A 338 -6.71 -4.67 -6.42
CA ALA A 338 -7.26 -3.69 -7.36
C ALA A 338 -8.49 -4.25 -8.13
N LEU A 339 -8.44 -5.50 -8.61
CA LEU A 339 -9.61 -6.18 -9.19
C LEU A 339 -10.75 -6.28 -8.18
N LEU A 340 -10.43 -6.69 -6.95
CA LEU A 340 -11.42 -6.83 -5.88
C LEU A 340 -12.10 -5.51 -5.51
N MET A 341 -11.34 -4.42 -5.50
CA MET A 341 -11.87 -3.07 -5.26
C MET A 341 -13.01 -2.74 -6.23
N VAL A 342 -12.90 -3.22 -7.47
CA VAL A 342 -13.84 -2.94 -8.56
C VAL A 342 -14.99 -3.94 -8.57
N GLU A 343 -14.71 -5.22 -8.36
CA GLU A 343 -15.68 -6.31 -8.53
C GLU A 343 -16.47 -6.62 -7.25
N GLU A 344 -15.81 -6.61 -6.09
CA GLU A 344 -16.40 -6.93 -4.77
C GLU A 344 -15.98 -5.87 -3.72
N PRO A 345 -16.43 -4.60 -3.83
CA PRO A 345 -15.94 -3.49 -3.01
C PRO A 345 -16.14 -3.69 -1.49
N LYS A 346 -17.20 -4.39 -1.09
CA LYS A 346 -17.44 -4.75 0.33
C LYS A 346 -16.34 -5.66 0.87
N ARG A 347 -15.95 -6.68 0.10
CA ARG A 347 -14.89 -7.62 0.45
C ARG A 347 -13.53 -6.95 0.43
N TYR A 348 -13.28 -6.07 -0.55
CA TYR A 348 -12.09 -5.21 -0.55
C TYR A 348 -12.00 -4.38 0.72
N SER A 349 -13.06 -3.67 1.10
CA SER A 349 -13.07 -2.87 2.33
C SER A 349 -12.75 -3.72 3.56
N ALA A 350 -13.39 -4.89 3.70
CA ALA A 350 -13.17 -5.77 4.84
C ALA A 350 -11.71 -6.25 4.97
N LEU A 351 -11.01 -6.43 3.84
CA LEU A 351 -9.60 -6.82 3.84
C LEU A 351 -8.69 -5.63 4.14
N VAL A 352 -9.00 -4.45 3.59
CA VAL A 352 -8.07 -3.32 3.66
C VAL A 352 -8.24 -2.46 4.90
N THR A 353 -9.36 -2.55 5.62
CA THR A 353 -9.58 -1.79 6.86
C THR A 353 -8.61 -2.27 7.96
N PRO A 354 -7.81 -1.38 8.57
CA PRO A 354 -6.84 -1.75 9.57
C PRO A 354 -7.51 -2.01 10.92
N ASP A 355 -6.83 -2.77 11.78
CA ASP A 355 -7.22 -2.87 13.19
C ASP A 355 -7.06 -1.49 13.86
N PRO A 356 -8.07 -0.98 14.59
CA PRO A 356 -7.93 0.24 15.38
C PRO A 356 -6.77 0.22 16.39
N ALA A 357 -6.35 -0.95 16.88
CA ALA A 357 -5.22 -1.14 17.78
C ALA A 357 -3.87 -1.25 17.03
N ASP A 358 -3.87 -1.79 15.80
CA ASP A 358 -2.67 -1.94 14.97
C ASP A 358 -2.92 -1.54 13.49
N PRO A 359 -2.38 -0.39 13.04
CA PRO A 359 -2.49 0.04 11.65
C PRO A 359 -1.60 -0.77 10.68
N ALA A 360 -0.92 -1.82 11.13
CA ALA A 360 -0.26 -2.77 10.24
C ALA A 360 -1.27 -3.37 9.25
N PRO A 361 -0.89 -3.51 7.96
CA PRO A 361 -1.80 -4.09 6.97
C PRO A 361 -2.11 -5.55 7.32
N ILE A 362 -3.40 -5.89 7.40
CA ILE A 362 -3.91 -7.26 7.55
C ILE A 362 -3.60 -8.12 6.30
N TYR A 363 -3.27 -7.46 5.19
CA TYR A 363 -2.94 -8.03 3.89
C TYR A 363 -1.43 -7.91 3.67
N SER A 364 -0.66 -8.85 4.24
CA SER A 364 0.77 -9.02 3.96
C SER A 364 1.06 -10.47 3.61
N GLY A 365 1.46 -10.76 2.36
CA GLY A 365 2.14 -11.99 1.91
C GLY A 365 1.38 -13.31 2.01
N ALA A 366 0.31 -13.38 2.80
CA ALA A 366 -0.53 -14.56 2.97
C ALA A 366 -1.69 -14.60 1.95
N MET A 367 -1.94 -13.52 1.20
CA MET A 367 -3.05 -13.45 0.24
C MET A 367 -2.68 -14.00 -1.15
N ALA A 368 -1.44 -13.84 -1.62
CA ALA A 368 -0.99 -14.41 -2.89
C ALA A 368 -0.79 -15.92 -2.79
N ALA A 369 -0.52 -16.45 -1.60
CA ALA A 369 -0.58 -17.88 -1.34
C ALA A 369 -2.02 -18.44 -1.44
N LYS A 370 -3.06 -17.58 -1.52
CA LYS A 370 -4.47 -17.99 -1.39
C LYS A 370 -5.45 -17.21 -2.29
N ARG A 371 -5.15 -17.05 -3.59
CA ARG A 371 -6.21 -16.69 -4.56
C ARG A 371 -6.28 -17.63 -5.76
N GLU A 372 -7.27 -18.51 -5.65
CA GLU A 372 -8.00 -19.22 -6.69
C GLU A 372 -8.01 -18.51 -8.08
N PRO A 373 -7.49 -19.15 -9.14
CA PRO A 373 -7.78 -18.80 -10.51
C PRO A 373 -9.30 -18.77 -10.78
N VAL A 374 -9.83 -17.67 -11.33
CA VAL A 374 -11.27 -17.56 -11.64
C VAL A 374 -11.55 -18.12 -13.04
N THR A 375 -11.70 -19.43 -13.12
CA THR A 375 -12.00 -20.17 -14.37
C THR A 375 -13.52 -20.32 -14.57
N PRO A 376 -13.99 -20.78 -15.76
CA PRO A 376 -15.39 -21.17 -15.95
C PRO A 376 -15.87 -22.23 -14.92
N ALA A 377 -14.99 -23.15 -14.50
CA ALA A 377 -15.30 -24.14 -13.48
C ALA A 377 -15.57 -23.49 -12.12
N VAL A 378 -14.70 -22.56 -11.70
CA VAL A 378 -14.90 -21.81 -10.44
C VAL A 378 -16.18 -21.00 -10.47
N ARG A 379 -16.51 -20.38 -11.62
CA ARG A 379 -17.79 -19.68 -11.78
C ARG A 379 -18.98 -20.62 -11.63
N ALA A 380 -18.92 -21.81 -12.20
CA ALA A 380 -19.98 -22.82 -12.09
C ALA A 380 -20.13 -23.33 -10.63
N ILE A 381 -19.03 -23.65 -9.95
CA ILE A 381 -19.02 -24.09 -8.54
C ILE A 381 -19.63 -23.00 -7.64
N ARG A 382 -19.20 -21.75 -7.81
CA ARG A 382 -19.72 -20.61 -7.03
C ARG A 382 -21.20 -20.34 -7.32
N ALA A 383 -21.64 -20.45 -8.58
CA ALA A 383 -23.04 -20.25 -8.94
C ALA A 383 -23.96 -21.31 -8.31
N ALA A 384 -23.44 -22.52 -8.06
CA ALA A 384 -24.14 -23.58 -7.34
C ALA A 384 -24.11 -23.43 -5.81
N GLY A 385 -23.40 -22.42 -5.27
CA GLY A 385 -23.30 -22.19 -3.82
C GLY A 385 -22.46 -23.22 -3.07
N ILE A 386 -21.62 -23.98 -3.77
CA ILE A 386 -20.79 -25.04 -3.20
C ILE A 386 -19.58 -24.42 -2.48
N VAL A 387 -19.25 -24.97 -1.32
CA VAL A 387 -18.06 -24.60 -0.55
C VAL A 387 -16.86 -25.39 -1.08
N HIS A 388 -15.77 -24.69 -1.38
CA HIS A 388 -14.55 -25.31 -1.88
C HIS A 388 -13.29 -24.61 -1.38
N VAL A 389 -12.19 -25.34 -1.32
CA VAL A 389 -10.87 -24.82 -0.92
C VAL A 389 -9.92 -24.88 -2.13
N PRO A 390 -9.35 -23.74 -2.57
CA PRO A 390 -8.47 -23.72 -3.74
C PRO A 390 -7.04 -24.16 -3.39
N HIS A 391 -6.43 -24.93 -4.29
CA HIS A 391 -5.05 -25.42 -4.18
C HIS A 391 -4.30 -25.14 -5.49
N VAL A 392 -3.25 -24.30 -5.43
CA VAL A 392 -2.45 -23.89 -6.60
C VAL A 392 -1.05 -24.47 -6.49
N PHE A 393 -0.52 -25.01 -7.59
CA PHE A 393 0.80 -25.63 -7.68
C PHE A 393 1.46 -25.36 -9.04
N ASP A 394 2.79 -25.51 -9.10
CA ASP A 394 3.56 -25.38 -10.34
C ASP A 394 3.36 -26.64 -11.22
N TYR A 395 2.54 -26.52 -12.26
CA TYR A 395 2.21 -27.63 -13.15
C TYR A 395 3.42 -28.15 -13.94
N ASP A 396 4.33 -27.27 -14.34
CA ASP A 396 5.46 -27.66 -15.19
C ASP A 396 6.46 -28.52 -14.40
N ARG A 397 6.55 -28.30 -13.09
CA ARG A 397 7.33 -29.14 -12.17
C ARG A 397 6.58 -30.40 -11.73
N HIS A 398 5.26 -30.36 -11.72
CA HIS A 398 4.41 -31.41 -11.15
C HIS A 398 3.22 -31.78 -12.06
N PRO A 399 3.45 -32.35 -13.26
CA PRO A 399 2.38 -32.63 -14.20
C PRO A 399 1.50 -33.82 -13.77
N GLY A 400 0.22 -33.76 -14.16
CA GLY A 400 -0.75 -34.84 -13.95
C GLY A 400 -1.21 -35.00 -12.50
N ALA A 401 -2.06 -36.01 -12.25
CA ALA A 401 -2.66 -36.23 -10.93
C ALA A 401 -1.63 -36.58 -9.84
N LYS A 402 -0.63 -37.41 -10.17
CA LYS A 402 0.45 -37.77 -9.26
C LYS A 402 1.28 -36.56 -8.83
N GLY A 403 1.72 -35.74 -9.79
CA GLY A 403 2.46 -34.52 -9.49
C GLY A 403 1.62 -33.55 -8.65
N ALA A 404 0.35 -33.37 -9.00
CA ALA A 404 -0.56 -32.51 -8.25
C ALA A 404 -0.71 -32.96 -6.78
N ALA A 405 -0.94 -34.26 -6.55
CA ALA A 405 -1.08 -34.83 -5.22
C ALA A 405 0.18 -34.64 -4.35
N GLU A 406 1.37 -34.89 -4.93
CA GLU A 406 2.66 -34.64 -4.29
C GLU A 406 2.85 -33.16 -3.95
N ALA A 407 2.50 -32.25 -4.87
CA ALA A 407 2.71 -30.82 -4.70
C ALA A 407 1.85 -30.19 -3.60
N ILE A 408 0.63 -30.71 -3.38
CA ILE A 408 -0.29 -30.20 -2.36
C ILE A 408 -0.34 -31.07 -1.09
N GLY A 409 0.43 -32.17 -1.06
CA GLY A 409 0.58 -33.03 0.11
C GLY A 409 -0.65 -33.87 0.44
N VAL A 410 -1.35 -34.40 -0.57
CA VAL A 410 -2.56 -35.23 -0.40
C VAL A 410 -2.39 -36.61 -1.01
N ASP A 411 -3.24 -37.55 -0.61
CA ASP A 411 -3.27 -38.89 -1.19
C ASP A 411 -3.69 -38.83 -2.67
N LEU A 412 -2.95 -39.52 -3.53
CA LEU A 412 -3.24 -39.63 -4.95
C LEU A 412 -4.64 -40.22 -5.21
N HIS A 413 -5.09 -41.14 -4.36
CA HIS A 413 -6.40 -41.75 -4.48
C HIS A 413 -7.54 -40.74 -4.32
N LEU A 414 -7.34 -39.66 -3.54
CA LEU A 414 -8.30 -38.56 -3.37
C LEU A 414 -8.26 -37.54 -4.52
N THR A 415 -7.25 -37.60 -5.39
CA THR A 415 -7.07 -36.68 -6.51
C THR A 415 -7.81 -37.20 -7.74
N VAL A 416 -8.97 -36.62 -8.05
CA VAL A 416 -9.85 -37.09 -9.12
C VAL A 416 -9.44 -36.51 -10.47
N LYS A 417 -9.25 -37.39 -11.45
CA LYS A 417 -9.01 -37.06 -12.85
C LYS A 417 -10.33 -36.87 -13.58
N THR A 418 -10.42 -35.84 -14.40
CA THR A 418 -11.50 -35.67 -15.39
C THR A 418 -10.97 -35.99 -16.77
N ILE A 419 -11.44 -37.11 -17.33
CA ILE A 419 -10.98 -37.61 -18.63
C ILE A 419 -12.12 -37.47 -19.64
N VAL A 420 -11.80 -36.94 -20.83
CA VAL A 420 -12.76 -36.79 -21.92
C VAL A 420 -12.60 -37.96 -22.89
N PHE A 421 -13.68 -38.70 -23.12
CA PHE A 421 -13.74 -39.76 -24.13
C PHE A 421 -14.63 -39.35 -25.31
N ALA A 422 -14.33 -39.89 -26.48
CA ALA A 422 -15.19 -39.85 -27.66
C ALA A 422 -15.79 -41.24 -27.89
N THR A 423 -17.09 -41.31 -28.16
CA THR A 423 -17.80 -42.55 -28.47
C THR A 423 -17.67 -42.92 -29.95
N SER A 424 -18.07 -44.14 -30.31
CA SER A 424 -18.20 -44.58 -31.71
C SER A 424 -19.15 -43.71 -32.54
N ASP A 425 -20.07 -43.02 -31.87
CA ASP A 425 -21.17 -42.27 -32.49
C ASP A 425 -20.81 -40.79 -32.68
N GLY A 426 -19.62 -40.38 -32.22
CA GLY A 426 -19.09 -39.03 -32.37
C GLY A 426 -19.36 -38.10 -31.20
N ASP A 427 -20.03 -38.59 -30.15
CA ASP A 427 -20.36 -37.82 -28.95
C ASP A 427 -19.21 -37.81 -27.93
N GLY A 428 -19.23 -36.81 -27.06
CA GLY A 428 -18.28 -36.67 -25.96
C GLY A 428 -18.86 -37.12 -24.63
N VAL A 429 -18.02 -37.70 -23.76
CA VAL A 429 -18.39 -38.10 -22.39
C VAL A 429 -17.24 -37.81 -21.42
N LEU A 430 -17.58 -37.48 -20.18
CA LEU A 430 -16.62 -37.29 -19.10
C LEU A 430 -16.59 -38.52 -18.19
N ALA A 431 -15.39 -38.96 -17.82
CA ALA A 431 -15.18 -39.98 -16.80
C ALA A 431 -14.39 -39.39 -15.62
N LEU A 432 -14.88 -39.60 -14.41
CA LEU A 432 -14.23 -39.23 -13.15
C LEU A 432 -13.60 -40.47 -12.52
N MET A 433 -12.30 -40.42 -12.27
CA MET A 433 -11.51 -41.57 -11.79
C MET A 433 -10.47 -41.13 -10.76
N ASN A 434 -10.21 -41.97 -9.76
CA ASN A 434 -9.13 -41.76 -8.79
C ASN A 434 -7.77 -41.63 -9.51
N GLY A 435 -6.86 -40.84 -8.93
CA GLY A 435 -5.60 -40.47 -9.56
C GLY A 435 -4.70 -41.67 -9.85
N ASP A 436 -4.80 -42.71 -9.02
CA ASP A 436 -4.06 -43.97 -9.02
C ASP A 436 -4.70 -45.09 -9.85
N ARG A 437 -5.89 -44.87 -10.44
CA ARG A 437 -6.63 -45.85 -11.25
C ARG A 437 -6.79 -45.43 -12.71
N GLU A 438 -7.08 -46.37 -13.59
CA GLU A 438 -7.36 -46.10 -15.00
C GLU A 438 -8.80 -46.46 -15.36
N VAL A 439 -9.35 -45.77 -16.36
CA VAL A 439 -10.71 -46.02 -16.84
C VAL A 439 -10.70 -47.18 -17.84
N SER A 440 -11.55 -48.17 -17.61
CA SER A 440 -11.80 -49.25 -18.56
C SER A 440 -12.70 -48.76 -19.69
N GLU A 441 -12.10 -48.54 -20.87
CA GLU A 441 -12.83 -48.21 -22.10
C GLU A 441 -13.95 -49.22 -22.40
N LYS A 442 -13.71 -50.51 -22.14
CA LYS A 442 -14.70 -51.57 -22.38
C LYS A 442 -15.90 -51.46 -21.45
N LYS A 443 -15.68 -51.23 -20.14
CA LYS A 443 -16.77 -51.07 -19.16
C LYS A 443 -17.57 -49.79 -19.46
N LEU A 444 -16.88 -48.69 -19.74
CA LEU A 444 -17.52 -47.41 -20.08
C LEU A 444 -18.34 -47.51 -21.37
N ALA A 445 -17.81 -48.12 -22.43
CA ALA A 445 -18.56 -48.35 -23.68
C ALA A 445 -19.82 -49.20 -23.46
N ARG A 446 -19.72 -50.25 -22.64
CA ARG A 446 -20.87 -51.10 -22.29
C ARG A 446 -21.95 -50.36 -21.51
N LEU A 447 -21.56 -49.50 -20.56
CA LEU A 447 -22.51 -48.70 -19.78
C LEU A 447 -23.25 -47.67 -20.65
N MET A 448 -22.60 -47.18 -21.70
CA MET A 448 -23.17 -46.22 -22.64
C MET A 448 -23.92 -46.86 -23.82
N ASP A 449 -23.87 -48.20 -23.94
CA ASP A 449 -24.41 -48.95 -25.10
C ASP A 449 -23.81 -48.51 -26.46
N VAL A 450 -22.50 -48.25 -26.49
CA VAL A 450 -21.77 -47.85 -27.71
C VAL A 450 -20.71 -48.88 -28.09
N LYS A 451 -20.32 -48.91 -29.38
CA LYS A 451 -19.37 -49.92 -29.90
C LYS A 451 -17.99 -49.82 -29.25
N TYR A 452 -17.53 -48.60 -28.99
CA TYR A 452 -16.29 -48.32 -28.27
C TYR A 452 -16.30 -46.88 -27.75
N VAL A 453 -15.46 -46.63 -26.77
CA VAL A 453 -15.02 -45.28 -26.38
C VAL A 453 -13.50 -45.24 -26.45
N LYS A 454 -12.94 -44.06 -26.71
CA LYS A 454 -11.50 -43.82 -26.68
C LYS A 454 -11.20 -42.42 -26.15
N PRO A 455 -10.04 -42.16 -25.53
CA PRO A 455 -9.66 -40.82 -25.13
C PRO A 455 -9.79 -39.83 -26.29
N ALA A 456 -10.46 -38.71 -26.04
CA ALA A 456 -10.70 -37.70 -27.05
C ALA A 456 -9.38 -37.01 -27.45
N ALA A 457 -9.22 -36.69 -28.73
CA ALA A 457 -8.10 -35.86 -29.17
C ALA A 457 -8.19 -34.47 -28.50
N ALA A 458 -7.03 -33.89 -28.13
CA ALA A 458 -6.95 -32.67 -27.34
C ALA A 458 -7.79 -31.50 -27.90
N ASP A 459 -7.76 -31.29 -29.21
CA ASP A 459 -8.55 -30.25 -29.87
C ASP A 459 -10.06 -30.46 -29.74
N GLN A 460 -10.51 -31.70 -29.83
CA GLN A 460 -11.92 -32.05 -29.69
C GLN A 460 -12.37 -31.94 -28.23
N ALA A 461 -11.54 -32.40 -27.28
CA ALA A 461 -11.78 -32.22 -25.85
C ALA A 461 -11.90 -30.73 -25.48
N ARG A 462 -11.05 -29.87 -26.04
CA ARG A 462 -11.10 -28.41 -25.84
C ARG A 462 -12.35 -27.77 -26.45
N LYS A 463 -12.86 -28.29 -27.58
CA LYS A 463 -14.12 -27.81 -28.17
C LYS A 463 -15.31 -28.09 -27.26
N TRP A 464 -15.43 -29.32 -26.74
CA TRP A 464 -16.53 -29.71 -25.86
C TRP A 464 -16.44 -29.11 -24.45
N THR A 465 -15.26 -29.14 -23.85
CA THR A 465 -15.11 -28.73 -22.45
C THR A 465 -14.76 -27.25 -22.30
N GLY A 466 -14.05 -26.67 -23.25
CA GLY A 466 -13.49 -25.33 -23.13
C GLY A 466 -12.14 -25.26 -22.42
N TYR A 467 -11.64 -26.38 -21.90
CA TYR A 467 -10.38 -26.45 -21.15
C TYR A 467 -9.23 -26.99 -21.98
N GLU A 468 -8.01 -26.63 -21.60
CA GLU A 468 -6.79 -27.21 -22.16
C GLU A 468 -6.44 -28.53 -21.46
N PHE A 469 -5.67 -29.38 -22.16
CA PHE A 469 -5.14 -30.61 -21.59
C PHE A 469 -4.33 -30.32 -20.32
N GLY A 470 -4.58 -31.09 -19.26
CA GLY A 470 -3.98 -30.88 -17.92
C GLY A 470 -4.71 -29.87 -17.03
N GLY A 471 -5.74 -29.20 -17.56
CA GLY A 471 -6.61 -28.28 -16.82
C GLY A 471 -8.10 -28.59 -16.97
N THR A 472 -8.44 -29.81 -17.39
CA THR A 472 -9.82 -30.20 -17.67
C THR A 472 -10.62 -30.36 -16.38
N SER A 473 -11.75 -29.67 -16.31
CA SER A 473 -12.70 -29.74 -15.20
C SER A 473 -14.04 -30.29 -15.69
N PRO A 474 -14.82 -30.99 -14.84
CA PRO A 474 -16.16 -31.41 -15.21
C PRO A 474 -17.18 -30.27 -15.04
N PHE A 475 -16.79 -29.17 -14.39
CA PHE A 475 -17.66 -28.03 -14.16
C PHE A 475 -17.50 -26.98 -15.26
N GLY A 476 -18.57 -26.26 -15.58
CA GLY A 476 -18.52 -25.10 -16.49
C GLY A 476 -18.07 -25.45 -17.91
N THR A 477 -18.37 -26.66 -18.39
CA THR A 477 -18.03 -27.07 -19.76
C THR A 477 -18.82 -26.26 -20.80
N ARG A 478 -18.24 -26.08 -22.00
CA ARG A 478 -18.93 -25.37 -23.10
C ARG A 478 -20.18 -26.08 -23.60
N THR A 479 -20.14 -27.41 -23.61
CA THR A 479 -21.25 -28.28 -23.96
C THR A 479 -21.58 -29.17 -22.77
N THR A 480 -22.86 -29.47 -22.57
CA THR A 480 -23.30 -30.45 -21.56
C THR A 480 -22.91 -31.84 -22.03
N LEU A 481 -22.06 -32.51 -21.26
CA LEU A 481 -21.59 -33.87 -21.55
C LEU A 481 -22.12 -34.82 -20.48
N PRO A 482 -22.51 -36.06 -20.82
CA PRO A 482 -22.75 -37.09 -19.82
C PRO A 482 -21.51 -37.30 -18.95
N VAL A 483 -21.71 -37.50 -17.65
CA VAL A 483 -20.63 -37.73 -16.68
C VAL A 483 -20.80 -39.11 -16.06
N PHE A 484 -19.75 -39.92 -16.15
CA PHE A 484 -19.62 -41.18 -15.42
C PHE A 484 -18.63 -41.01 -14.28
N CYS A 485 -18.99 -41.47 -13.09
CA CYS A 485 -18.15 -41.40 -11.91
C CYS A 485 -17.86 -42.82 -11.41
N HIS A 486 -16.60 -43.14 -11.13
CA HIS A 486 -16.28 -44.42 -10.53
C HIS A 486 -16.90 -44.54 -9.12
N GLU A 487 -17.45 -45.71 -8.79
CA GLU A 487 -18.10 -45.98 -7.50
C GLU A 487 -17.22 -45.61 -6.30
N GLU A 488 -15.93 -45.94 -6.32
CA GLU A 488 -15.02 -45.56 -5.23
C GLU A 488 -14.84 -44.05 -5.09
N VAL A 489 -14.87 -43.27 -6.19
CA VAL A 489 -14.86 -41.80 -6.10
C VAL A 489 -16.12 -41.30 -5.41
N ALA A 490 -17.27 -41.91 -5.67
CA ALA A 490 -18.55 -41.53 -5.08
C ALA A 490 -18.67 -41.88 -3.59
N GLU A 491 -17.86 -42.82 -3.10
CA GLU A 491 -17.79 -43.24 -1.69
C GLU A 491 -16.84 -42.39 -0.82
N LEU A 492 -15.97 -41.57 -1.43
CA LEU A 492 -15.07 -40.69 -0.68
C LEU A 492 -15.84 -39.56 0.03
N ASP A 493 -15.38 -39.15 1.22
CA ASP A 493 -15.94 -37.97 1.89
C ASP A 493 -15.59 -36.66 1.17
N ARG A 494 -14.37 -36.59 0.62
CA ARG A 494 -13.80 -35.41 -0.04
C ARG A 494 -12.90 -35.80 -1.20
N ILE A 495 -12.78 -34.87 -2.14
CA ILE A 495 -11.95 -35.03 -3.34
C ILE A 495 -11.16 -33.77 -3.67
N TYR A 496 -10.09 -33.94 -4.43
CA TYR A 496 -9.30 -32.88 -5.05
C TYR A 496 -9.42 -33.00 -6.56
N ILE A 497 -10.04 -32.03 -7.22
CA ILE A 497 -10.34 -32.11 -8.66
C ILE A 497 -9.93 -30.83 -9.37
N ASN A 498 -9.52 -30.94 -10.64
CA ASN A 498 -9.07 -29.77 -11.38
C ASN A 498 -10.20 -28.78 -11.61
N ALA A 499 -9.91 -27.49 -11.36
CA ALA A 499 -10.87 -26.40 -11.47
C ALA A 499 -10.59 -25.51 -12.68
N GLY A 500 -10.26 -26.09 -13.83
CA GLY A 500 -10.33 -25.43 -15.13
C GLY A 500 -9.04 -24.73 -15.56
N SER A 501 -7.91 -25.04 -14.92
CA SER A 501 -6.58 -24.55 -15.29
C SER A 501 -5.50 -25.56 -14.91
N ARG A 502 -4.40 -25.57 -15.65
CA ARG A 502 -3.16 -26.24 -15.21
C ARG A 502 -2.73 -25.66 -13.87
N GLY A 503 -2.21 -26.53 -13.00
CA GLY A 503 -1.67 -26.14 -11.70
C GLY A 503 -2.73 -25.72 -10.68
N PHE A 504 -4.00 -26.10 -10.88
CA PHE A 504 -5.09 -25.65 -10.03
C PHE A 504 -6.14 -26.74 -9.74
N LEU A 505 -6.21 -27.15 -8.48
CA LEU A 505 -7.25 -28.03 -7.95
C LEU A 505 -8.16 -27.27 -6.98
N VAL A 506 -9.35 -27.81 -6.78
CA VAL A 506 -10.22 -27.46 -5.65
C VAL A 506 -10.48 -28.71 -4.83
N GLU A 507 -10.49 -28.53 -3.51
CA GLU A 507 -11.00 -29.49 -2.54
C GLU A 507 -12.48 -29.20 -2.31
N MET A 508 -13.31 -30.25 -2.33
CA MET A 508 -14.75 -30.17 -2.07
C MET A 508 -15.27 -31.49 -1.50
N ALA A 509 -16.45 -31.44 -0.89
CA ALA A 509 -17.18 -32.63 -0.49
C ALA A 509 -17.65 -33.40 -1.74
N THR A 510 -17.52 -34.72 -1.72
CA THR A 510 -17.96 -35.55 -2.85
C THR A 510 -19.46 -35.45 -3.06
N SER A 511 -20.23 -35.29 -1.99
CA SER A 511 -21.68 -35.04 -2.04
C SER A 511 -22.05 -33.83 -2.92
N ASP A 512 -21.25 -32.77 -2.84
CA ASP A 512 -21.47 -31.54 -3.62
C ASP A 512 -21.14 -31.76 -5.10
N LEU A 513 -20.09 -32.53 -5.40
CA LEU A 513 -19.78 -32.96 -6.76
C LEU A 513 -20.93 -33.79 -7.36
N LEU A 514 -21.46 -34.76 -6.60
CA LEU A 514 -22.56 -35.60 -7.06
C LEU A 514 -23.84 -34.78 -7.26
N GLN A 515 -24.10 -33.80 -6.40
CA GLN A 515 -25.26 -32.91 -6.50
C GLN A 515 -25.22 -32.04 -7.76
N ILE A 516 -24.07 -31.45 -8.08
CA ILE A 516 -23.95 -30.54 -9.23
C ILE A 516 -23.81 -31.26 -10.57
N LEU A 517 -23.07 -32.38 -10.62
CA LEU A 517 -22.81 -33.09 -11.88
C LEU A 517 -23.86 -34.15 -12.20
N GLN A 518 -24.59 -34.66 -11.19
CA GLN A 518 -25.54 -35.75 -11.31
C GLN A 518 -25.00 -36.92 -12.17
N PRO A 519 -23.81 -37.45 -11.86
CA PRO A 519 -23.16 -38.43 -12.73
C PRO A 519 -23.84 -39.81 -12.63
N THR A 520 -23.64 -40.65 -13.65
CA THR A 520 -23.90 -42.08 -13.54
C THR A 520 -22.76 -42.74 -12.78
N VAL A 521 -23.05 -43.30 -11.60
CA VAL A 521 -22.07 -43.96 -10.74
C VAL A 521 -21.99 -45.45 -11.10
N ALA A 522 -20.79 -45.95 -11.41
CA ALA A 522 -20.57 -47.36 -11.74
C ALA A 522 -19.09 -47.77 -11.59
N ASP A 523 -18.82 -49.08 -11.54
CA ASP A 523 -17.47 -49.60 -11.76
C ASP A 523 -17.03 -49.34 -13.22
N ILE A 524 -16.07 -48.43 -13.37
CA ILE A 524 -15.44 -48.07 -14.64
C ILE A 524 -13.92 -48.22 -14.58
N ALA A 525 -13.37 -48.93 -13.59
CA ALA A 525 -11.93 -49.15 -13.45
C ALA A 525 -11.43 -50.33 -14.33
N SER A 526 -10.18 -50.26 -14.79
CA SER A 526 -9.52 -51.30 -15.62
C SER A 526 -9.06 -52.54 -14.87
#